data_AF-A0A0W0SBA3-F1
#
_entry.id   AF-A0A0W0SBA3-F1
#
_cell.length_a   1.000
_cell.length_b   1.000
_cell.length_c   1.000
_cell.angle_alpha   90.00
_cell.angle_beta   90.00
_cell.angle_gamma   90.00
#
_symmetry.space_group_name_H-M   'P 1'
#
loop_
_entity.id
_entity.type
_entity.pdbx_description
1 polymer ?
#
loop_
_entity_poly.entity_id
_entity_poly.type
_entity_poly.pdbx_seq_one_letter_code
_entity_poly.pdbx_strand_id
1 'polypeptide(L)'
;MTRGALTTFSIANDIAKYFAILPAAFASTYPALSVLNIMHLETPQTAVLSTVIFNALIIIFLIPLALHGVKYRRLPAAQLLRNNVIIYGLGGLIVPFIGIKLIDLLLTVLGLTG
;
A
#
# COMPACT_ATOMS: atom_id res chain seq x y z
N MET A 1 -18.36 -5.09 11.05
CA MET A 1 -17.94 -4.55 9.73
C MET A 1 -16.48 -4.09 9.73
N THR A 2 -16.00 -3.39 10.77
CA THR A 2 -14.62 -2.86 10.86
C THR A 2 -13.52 -3.88 10.61
N ARG A 3 -13.62 -5.10 11.16
CA ARG A 3 -12.63 -6.17 10.93
C ARG A 3 -12.54 -6.57 9.45
N GLY A 4 -13.68 -6.70 8.78
CA GLY A 4 -13.76 -7.03 7.35
C GLY A 4 -13.20 -5.92 6.44
N ALA A 5 -13.47 -4.67 6.78
CA ALA A 5 -12.90 -3.50 6.09
C ALA A 5 -11.37 -3.48 6.19
N LEU A 6 -10.85 -3.66 7.41
CA LEU A 6 -9.41 -3.69 7.66
C LEU A 6 -8.74 -4.88 6.97
N THR A 7 -9.33 -6.08 6.99
CA THR A 7 -8.75 -7.23 6.28
C THR A 7 -8.69 -7.00 4.78
N THR A 8 -9.76 -6.45 4.18
CA THR A 8 -9.77 -6.12 2.74
C THR A 8 -8.72 -5.07 2.41
N PHE A 9 -8.62 -4.02 3.22
CA PHE A 9 -7.62 -2.97 3.05
C PHE A 9 -6.20 -3.53 3.17
N SER A 10 -5.90 -4.30 4.22
CA SER A 10 -4.57 -4.86 4.45
C SER A 10 -4.14 -5.82 3.33
N ILE A 11 -5.05 -6.65 2.82
CA ILE A 11 -4.75 -7.54 1.68
C ILE A 11 -4.42 -6.72 0.44
N ALA A 12 -5.24 -5.71 0.11
CA ALA A 12 -5.00 -4.85 -1.04
C ALA A 12 -3.69 -4.05 -0.89
N ASN A 13 -3.36 -3.66 0.34
CA ASN A 13 -2.13 -2.96 0.68
C ASN A 13 -0.89 -3.84 0.46
N ASP A 14 -0.95 -5.11 0.84
CA ASP A 14 0.18 -6.03 0.64
C ASP A 14 0.49 -6.27 -0.85
N ILE A 15 -0.51 -6.23 -1.72
CA ILE A 15 -0.30 -6.29 -3.19
C ILE A 15 0.62 -5.14 -3.65
N ALA A 16 0.35 -3.91 -3.20
CA ALA A 16 1.18 -2.76 -3.56
C ALA A 16 2.63 -2.91 -3.05
N LYS A 17 2.80 -3.43 -1.83
CA LYS A 17 4.14 -3.68 -1.27
C LYS A 17 4.94 -4.69 -2.10
N TYR A 18 4.29 -5.73 -2.63
CA TYR A 18 4.96 -6.69 -3.52
C TYR A 18 5.45 -6.01 -4.80
N PHE A 19 4.66 -5.12 -5.39
CA PHE A 19 5.09 -4.35 -6.57
C PHE A 19 6.25 -3.38 -6.29
N ALA A 20 6.45 -2.95 -5.04
CA ALA A 20 7.61 -2.13 -4.68
C ALA A 20 8.85 -3.00 -4.43
N ILE A 21 8.71 -4.05 -3.63
CA ILE A 21 9.85 -4.82 -3.11
C ILE A 21 10.38 -5.83 -4.14
N LEU A 22 9.52 -6.53 -4.87
CA LEU A 22 9.97 -7.56 -5.82
C LEU A 22 10.93 -7.02 -6.90
N PRO A 23 10.61 -5.95 -7.65
CA PRO A 23 11.55 -5.41 -8.62
C PRO A 23 12.81 -4.90 -7.94
N ALA A 24 12.70 -4.21 -6.80
CA ALA A 24 13.86 -3.69 -6.07
C ALA A 24 14.82 -4.80 -5.59
N ALA A 25 14.29 -5.86 -4.99
CA ALA A 25 15.09 -6.94 -4.42
C ALA A 25 15.75 -7.83 -5.47
N PHE A 26 15.16 -7.94 -6.66
CA PHE A 26 15.58 -8.92 -7.66
C PHE A 26 16.02 -8.35 -9.00
N ALA A 27 15.88 -7.05 -9.28
CA ALA A 27 16.28 -6.48 -10.58
C ALA A 27 17.77 -6.68 -10.91
N SER A 28 18.65 -6.78 -9.92
CA SER A 28 20.08 -7.08 -10.13
C SER A 28 20.33 -8.53 -10.57
N THR A 29 19.49 -9.47 -10.13
CA THR A 29 19.65 -10.91 -10.39
C THR A 29 18.82 -11.35 -11.58
N TYR A 30 17.62 -10.79 -11.72
CA TYR A 30 16.65 -11.06 -12.78
C TYR A 30 16.17 -9.73 -13.36
N PRO A 31 16.91 -9.13 -14.33
CA PRO A 31 16.57 -7.84 -14.92
C PRO A 31 15.16 -7.77 -15.53
N ALA A 32 14.61 -8.92 -15.97
CA ALA A 32 13.25 -9.03 -16.47
C ALA A 32 12.18 -8.60 -15.44
N LEU A 33 12.47 -8.71 -14.14
CA LEU A 33 11.56 -8.28 -13.07
C LEU A 33 11.50 -6.75 -12.92
N SER A 34 12.40 -5.99 -13.56
CA SER A 34 12.33 -4.52 -13.59
C SER A 34 11.01 -4.00 -14.21
N VAL A 35 10.41 -4.77 -15.12
CA VAL A 35 9.09 -4.46 -15.71
C VAL A 35 7.98 -4.41 -14.66
N LEU A 36 8.15 -5.07 -13.51
CA LEU A 36 7.21 -5.02 -12.39
C LEU A 36 7.34 -3.73 -11.56
N ASN A 37 8.33 -2.86 -11.84
CA ASN A 37 8.44 -1.54 -11.22
C ASN A 37 7.40 -0.57 -11.81
N ILE A 38 6.12 -0.90 -11.61
CA ILE A 38 4.98 -0.09 -12.07
C ILE A 38 5.00 1.31 -11.43
N MET A 39 5.49 1.41 -10.19
CA MET A 39 5.64 2.67 -9.46
C MET A 39 6.82 3.52 -9.96
N HIS A 40 7.68 2.98 -10.83
CA HIS A 40 8.89 3.64 -11.32
C HIS A 40 9.74 4.20 -10.17
N LEU A 41 9.96 3.39 -9.13
CA LEU A 41 10.80 3.76 -7.98
C LEU A 41 12.26 3.92 -8.42
N GLU A 42 12.94 4.92 -7.87
CA GLU A 42 14.22 5.42 -8.40
C GLU A 42 15.37 4.40 -8.27
N THR A 43 15.54 3.84 -7.07
CA THR A 43 16.61 2.89 -6.76
C THR A 43 16.07 1.72 -5.93
N PRO A 44 16.73 0.56 -5.94
CA PRO A 44 16.40 -0.54 -5.03
C PRO A 44 16.43 -0.13 -3.55
N GLN A 45 17.40 0.70 -3.15
CA GLN A 45 17.52 1.17 -1.77
C GLN A 45 16.33 2.06 -1.37
N THR A 46 16.00 3.07 -2.18
CA THR A 46 14.87 3.97 -1.90
C THR A 46 13.54 3.23 -1.94
N ALA A 47 13.37 2.25 -2.82
CA ALA A 47 12.16 1.44 -2.90
C ALA A 47 11.91 0.66 -1.59
N VAL A 48 12.94 0.02 -1.05
CA VAL A 48 12.85 -0.71 0.22
C VAL A 48 12.57 0.25 1.38
N LEU A 49 13.32 1.35 1.47
CA LEU A 49 13.13 2.35 2.54
C LEU A 49 11.74 2.97 2.51
N SER A 50 11.27 3.37 1.33
CA SER A 50 9.94 3.97 1.14
C SER A 50 8.84 3.01 1.54
N THR A 51 8.98 1.73 1.20
CA THR A 51 8.00 0.70 1.57
C THR A 51 7.97 0.47 3.09
N VAL A 52 9.13 0.45 3.75
CA VAL A 52 9.22 0.31 5.21
C VAL A 52 8.64 1.53 5.94
N ILE A 53 8.98 2.74 5.51
CA ILE A 53 8.45 3.99 6.06
C ILE A 53 6.93 4.05 5.88
N PHE A 54 6.44 3.73 4.69
CA PHE A 54 4.99 3.68 4.42
C PHE A 54 4.28 2.71 5.37
N ASN A 55 4.86 1.53 5.61
CA ASN A 55 4.27 0.54 6.52
C ASN A 55 4.20 1.05 7.97
N ALA A 56 5.20 1.80 8.42
CA ALA A 56 5.15 2.44 9.75
C ALA A 56 4.04 3.51 9.82
N LEU A 57 3.92 4.34 8.79
CA LEU A 57 2.93 5.42 8.75
C LEU A 57 1.49 4.89 8.61
N ILE A 58 1.26 3.88 7.77
CA ILE A 58 -0.09 3.40 7.49
C ILE A 58 -0.75 2.82 8.75
N ILE A 59 0.03 2.23 9.66
CA ILE A 59 -0.48 1.73 10.94
C ILE A 59 -1.07 2.87 11.78
N ILE A 60 -0.40 4.03 11.85
CA ILE A 60 -0.88 5.21 12.59
C ILE A 60 -2.25 5.65 12.06
N PHE A 61 -2.45 5.63 10.73
CA PHE A 61 -3.73 5.99 10.11
C PHE A 61 -4.82 4.93 10.27
N LEU A 62 -4.45 3.64 10.33
CA LEU A 62 -5.41 2.54 10.47
C LEU A 62 -5.86 2.31 11.92
N ILE A 63 -5.07 2.69 12.93
CA ILE A 63 -5.45 2.56 14.35
C ILE A 63 -6.77 3.28 14.67
N PRO A 64 -6.96 4.57 14.33
CA PRO A 64 -8.23 5.25 14.59
C PRO A 64 -9.43 4.57 13.94
N LEU A 65 -9.25 4.05 12.72
CA LEU A 65 -10.28 3.32 12.00
C LEU A 65 -10.65 2.00 12.71
N ALA A 66 -9.65 1.31 13.26
CA ALA A 66 -9.85 0.10 14.05
C ALA A 66 -10.58 0.37 15.38
N LEU A 67 -10.27 1.50 16.03
CA LEU A 67 -10.85 1.88 17.32
C LEU A 67 -12.29 2.44 17.21
N HIS A 68 -12.55 3.34 16.26
CA HIS A 68 -13.86 4.00 16.13
C HIS A 68 -14.91 3.15 15.43
N GLY A 69 -14.47 2.15 14.65
CA GLY A 69 -15.37 1.31 13.90
C GLY A 69 -15.92 1.94 12.62
N VAL A 70 -16.34 1.09 11.68
CA VAL A 70 -17.03 1.56 10.47
C VAL A 70 -18.54 1.63 10.75
N LYS A 71 -19.17 2.79 10.49
CA LYS A 71 -20.61 3.01 10.69
C LYS A 71 -21.42 1.94 9.96
N TYR A 72 -22.19 1.16 10.72
CA TYR A 72 -23.05 0.11 10.16
C TYR A 72 -24.27 0.71 9.46
N ARG A 73 -24.60 0.21 8.27
CA ARG A 73 -25.84 0.52 7.54
C ARG A 73 -26.64 -0.77 7.37
N ARG A 74 -27.96 -0.71 7.56
CA ARG A 74 -28.88 -1.84 7.33
C ARG A 74 -29.04 -2.04 5.82
N LEU A 75 -28.11 -2.78 5.21
CA LEU A 75 -28.15 -3.17 3.81
C LEU A 75 -28.05 -4.70 3.70
N PRO A 76 -28.52 -5.30 2.59
CA PRO A 76 -28.33 -6.73 2.33
C PRO A 76 -26.84 -7.12 2.39
N ALA A 77 -26.55 -8.33 2.87
CA ALA A 77 -25.17 -8.80 3.08
C ALA A 77 -24.29 -8.70 1.81
N ALA A 78 -24.84 -9.06 0.65
CA ALA A 78 -24.15 -8.96 -0.64
C ALA A 78 -23.76 -7.51 -0.97
N GLN A 79 -24.64 -6.54 -0.69
CA GLN A 79 -24.39 -5.13 -0.96
C GLN A 79 -23.38 -4.54 0.02
N LEU A 80 -23.42 -4.96 1.29
CA LEU A 80 -22.40 -4.59 2.28
C LEU A 80 -21.02 -5.10 1.88
N LEU A 81 -20.91 -6.37 1.45
CA LEU A 81 -19.65 -6.94 0.99
C LEU A 81 -19.10 -6.18 -0.22
N ARG A 82 -19.94 -5.94 -1.23
CA ARG A 82 -19.54 -5.21 -2.43
C ARG A 82 -19.02 -3.82 -2.10
N ASN A 83 -19.74 -3.07 -1.27
CA ASN A 83 -19.33 -1.72 -0.87
C ASN A 83 -18.02 -1.76 -0.07
N ASN A 84 -17.84 -2.76 0.79
CA ASN A 84 -16.62 -2.94 1.56
C ASN A 84 -15.41 -3.20 0.64
N VAL A 85 -15.56 -4.12 -0.32
CA VAL A 85 -14.50 -4.45 -1.29
C VAL A 85 -14.17 -3.26 -2.18
N ILE A 86 -15.17 -2.54 -2.68
CA ILE A 86 -14.92 -1.36 -3.52
C ILE A 86 -14.21 -0.26 -2.73
N ILE A 87 -14.72 0.11 -1.55
CA ILE A 87 -14.18 1.26 -0.81
C ILE A 87 -12.81 0.91 -0.20
N TYR A 88 -12.74 -0.17 0.58
CA TYR A 88 -11.53 -0.53 1.32
C TYR A 88 -10.53 -1.32 0.48
N GLY A 89 -10.97 -2.06 -0.54
CA GLY A 89 -10.07 -2.73 -1.48
C GLY A 89 -9.44 -1.75 -2.46
N LEU A 90 -10.21 -0.86 -3.10
CA LEU A 90 -9.61 0.16 -3.97
C LEU A 90 -8.80 1.18 -3.16
N GLY A 91 -9.30 1.59 -1.99
CA GLY A 91 -8.53 2.44 -1.08
C GLY A 91 -7.22 1.77 -0.65
N GLY A 92 -7.28 0.48 -0.27
CA GLY A 92 -6.11 -0.31 0.09
C GLY A 92 -5.15 -0.56 -1.06
N LEU A 93 -5.57 -0.43 -2.32
CA LEU A 93 -4.69 -0.52 -3.48
C LEU A 93 -4.09 0.85 -3.84
N ILE A 94 -4.90 1.89 -3.94
CA ILE A 94 -4.47 3.20 -4.45
C ILE A 94 -3.59 3.94 -3.44
N VAL A 95 -3.98 3.93 -2.16
CA VAL A 95 -3.27 4.66 -1.09
C VAL A 95 -1.78 4.25 -0.99
N PRO A 96 -1.41 2.96 -0.94
CA PRO A 96 0.00 2.58 -0.89
C PRO A 96 0.79 2.88 -2.16
N PHE A 97 0.21 2.73 -3.35
CA PHE A 97 0.90 3.08 -4.59
C PHE A 97 1.32 4.56 -4.58
N ILE A 98 0.39 5.44 -4.19
CA ILE A 98 0.68 6.88 -4.09
C ILE A 98 1.63 7.15 -2.93
N GLY A 99 1.37 6.58 -1.75
CA GLY A 99 2.16 6.83 -0.54
C GLY A 99 3.62 6.41 -0.67
N ILE A 100 3.88 5.20 -1.17
CA ILE A 100 5.24 4.69 -1.39
C ILE A 100 5.97 5.56 -2.41
N LYS A 101 5.31 5.91 -3.53
CA LYS A 101 5.94 6.76 -4.56
C LYS A 101 6.26 8.16 -4.04
N LEU A 102 5.38 8.76 -3.23
CA LEU A 102 5.65 10.07 -2.64
C LEU A 102 6.83 10.02 -1.67
N ILE A 103 6.94 8.96 -0.85
CA ILE A 103 8.08 8.79 0.04
C ILE A 103 9.37 8.61 -0.77
N ASP A 104 9.34 7.80 -1.83
CA ASP A 104 10.48 7.58 -2.72
C ASP A 104 10.96 8.89 -3.34
N LEU A 105 10.03 9.68 -3.90
CA LEU A 105 10.33 11.00 -4.45
C LEU A 105 10.92 11.94 -3.40
N LEU A 106 10.40 11.95 -2.17
CA LEU A 106 10.94 12.79 -1.10
C LEU A 106 12.36 12.36 -0.72
N LEU A 107 12.65 11.06 -0.64
CA LEU A 107 13.99 10.55 -0.34
C LEU A 107 14.99 10.90 -1.45
N THR A 108 14.58 10.77 -2.72
CA THR A 108 15.39 11.16 -3.87
C THR A 108 15.68 12.66 -3.87
N VAL A 109 14.66 13.49 -3.72
CA VAL A 109 14.81 14.97 -3.77
C VAL A 109 15.67 15.49 -2.61
N LEU A 110 15.58 14.88 -1.43
CA LEU A 110 16.39 15.25 -0.28
C LEU A 110 17.84 14.71 -0.36
N GLY A 111 18.17 13.92 -1.39
CA GLY A 111 19.52 13.36 -1.57
C GLY A 111 19.92 12.39 -0.47
N LEU A 112 18.95 11.82 0.28
CA LEU A 112 19.22 11.00 1.46
C LEU A 112 19.80 9.62 1.12
N THR A 113 19.90 9.28 -0.16
CA THR A 113 20.24 7.94 -0.68
C THR A 113 21.00 7.97 -2.01
N GLY A 114 21.61 9.11 -2.35
CA GLY A 114 22.49 9.27 -3.53
C GLY A 114 23.94 8.93 -3.25
#